data_AF-A0A330M4K9-F1
#
_entry.id   AF-A0A330M4K9-F1
#
_cell.length_a   1.000
_cell.length_b   1.000
_cell.length_c   1.000
_cell.angle_alpha   90.00
_cell.angle_beta   90.00
_cell.angle_gamma   90.00
#
_symmetry.space_group_name_H-M   'P 1'
#
loop_
_entity.id
_entity.type
_entity.pdbx_description
1 polymer ?
#
loop_
_entity_poly.entity_id
_entity_poly.type
_entity_poly.pdbx_seq_one_letter_code
_entity_poly.pdbx_strand_id
1 'polypeptide(L)' 'MVIDFSQGKVILSPFEVQVRFNTSGITMYAMVEDIKFIDDALIMHADAGAVRWSLKLDSPQQIAAIREELGV' A
#
# COMPACT_ATOMS: atom_id res chain seq x y z
N MET A 1 2.38 -8.65 -7.30
CA MET A 1 2.11 -7.62 -8.35
C MET A 1 2.91 -6.33 -8.11
N VAL A 2 3.14 -5.49 -9.13
CA VAL A 2 3.68 -4.12 -8.96
C VAL A 2 2.66 -3.10 -9.45
N ILE A 3 2.39 -2.08 -8.64
CA ILE A 3 1.46 -0.99 -8.95
C ILE A 3 2.21 0.34 -8.80
N ASP A 4 2.33 1.09 -9.88
CA ASP A 4 2.92 2.41 -9.86
C ASP A 4 1.92 3.46 -9.34
N PHE A 5 2.45 4.45 -8.64
CA PHE A 5 1.72 5.65 -8.21
C PHE A 5 2.63 6.88 -8.33
N SER A 6 2.09 8.08 -8.15
CA SER A 6 2.74 9.36 -8.43
C SER A 6 4.10 9.57 -7.75
N GLN A 7 4.36 8.93 -6.60
CA GLN A 7 5.59 9.11 -5.84
C GLN A 7 6.48 7.85 -5.79
N GLY A 8 6.06 6.75 -6.41
CA GLY A 8 6.75 5.48 -6.25
C GLY A 8 5.99 4.30 -6.81
N LYS A 9 6.22 3.14 -6.18
CA LYS A 9 5.50 1.90 -6.50
C LYS A 9 5.19 1.10 -5.25
N VAL A 10 4.09 0.38 -5.33
CA VAL A 10 3.67 -0.64 -4.38
C VAL A 10 4.03 -2.00 -4.97
N ILE A 11 4.77 -2.79 -4.22
CA ILE A 11 5.17 -4.15 -4.56
C ILE A 11 4.41 -5.05 -3.62
N LEU A 12 3.61 -5.94 -4.19
CA LEU A 12 2.67 -6.79 -3.48
C LEU A 12 3.06 -8.25 -3.64
N SER A 13 2.87 -9.01 -2.55
CA SER A 13 2.72 -10.46 -2.58
C SER A 13 1.45 -10.83 -1.80
N PRO A 14 1.05 -12.12 -1.81
CA PRO A 14 -0.07 -12.58 -0.99
C PRO A 14 0.11 -12.37 0.54
N PHE A 15 1.32 -12.07 1.01
CA PHE A 15 1.64 -11.98 2.44
C PHE A 15 2.11 -10.60 2.90
N GLU A 16 2.64 -9.79 1.97
CA GLU A 16 3.29 -8.54 2.34
C GLU A 16 3.08 -7.42 1.32
N VAL A 17 3.14 -6.20 1.84
CA VAL A 17 3.10 -4.95 1.06
C VAL A 17 4.39 -4.19 1.30
N GLN A 18 5.08 -3.86 0.21
CA GLN A 18 6.24 -2.98 0.23
C GLN A 18 5.97 -1.73 -0.61
N VAL A 19 6.19 -0.55 -0.04
CA VAL A 19 6.08 0.73 -0.75
C VAL A 19 7.47 1.29 -0.92
N ARG A 20 7.88 1.58 -2.15
CA ARG A 20 9.17 2.22 -2.45
C ARG A 20 8.96 3.58 -3.11
N PHE A 21 9.51 4.61 -2.50
CA PHE A 21 9.49 5.98 -3.04
C PHE A 21 10.68 6.22 -3.98
N ASN A 22 10.44 6.91 -5.09
CA ASN A 22 11.44 7.06 -6.16
C ASN A 22 12.60 7.98 -5.79
N THR A 23 12.33 9.09 -5.09
CA THR A 23 13.30 10.18 -4.88
C THR A 23 13.99 10.15 -3.52
N SER A 24 13.39 9.51 -2.51
CA SER A 24 13.85 9.59 -1.13
C SER A 24 14.59 8.33 -0.65
N GLY A 25 14.58 7.25 -1.42
CA GLY A 25 15.09 5.94 -0.98
C GLY A 25 14.28 5.32 0.18
N ILE A 26 13.19 5.97 0.58
CA ILE A 26 12.31 5.49 1.66
C ILE A 26 11.59 4.25 1.17
N THR A 27 11.58 3.23 2.04
CA THR A 27 10.78 2.02 1.86
C THR A 27 9.92 1.80 3.09
N MET A 28 8.65 1.51 2.90
CA MET A 28 7.72 1.11 3.96
C MET A 28 7.31 -0.34 3.74
N TYR A 29 7.01 -1.03 4.82
CA TYR A 29 6.67 -2.44 4.82
C TYR A 29 5.52 -2.70 5.80
N ALA A 30 4.65 -3.65 5.47
CA ALA A 30 3.66 -4.21 6.38
C ALA A 30 3.20 -5.60 5.90
N MET A 31 2.72 -6.42 6.84
CA MET A 31 2.02 -7.67 6.52
C MET A 31 0.61 -7.34 6.04
N VAL A 32 0.04 -8.21 5.19
CA VAL A 32 -1.33 -8.01 4.66
C VAL A 32 -2.38 -7.91 5.77
N GLU A 33 -2.21 -8.67 6.85
CA GLU A 33 -3.12 -8.64 8.02
C GLU A 33 -3.16 -7.29 8.73
N ASP A 34 -2.12 -6.45 8.56
CA ASP A 34 -2.04 -5.11 9.15
C ASP A 34 -2.59 -4.01 8.22
N ILE A 35 -2.95 -4.35 6.97
CA ILE A 35 -3.40 -3.40 5.96
C ILE A 35 -4.90 -3.13 6.08
N LYS A 36 -5.25 -1.85 6.11
CA LYS A 36 -6.61 -1.33 6.07
C LYS A 36 -6.75 -0.33 4.92
N PHE A 37 -7.94 -0.23 4.35
CA PHE A 37 -8.24 0.73 3.29
C PHE A 37 -9.27 1.76 3.76
N ILE A 38 -9.06 3.01 3.36
CA ILE A 38 -10.01 4.11 3.54
C ILE A 38 -10.36 4.62 2.15
N ASP A 39 -11.41 4.05 1.56
CA ASP A 39 -11.73 4.19 0.14
C ASP A 39 -12.05 5.63 -0.27
N ASP A 40 -12.86 6.33 0.54
CA ASP A 40 -13.25 7.73 0.28
C ASP A 40 -12.04 8.69 0.22
N ALA A 41 -10.94 8.33 0.89
CA ALA A 41 -9.72 9.12 0.96
C ALA A 41 -8.61 8.62 0.02
N LEU A 42 -8.83 7.50 -0.65
CA LEU A 42 -7.81 6.75 -1.41
C LEU A 42 -6.58 6.39 -0.57
N ILE A 43 -6.78 5.98 0.69
CA ILE A 43 -5.67 5.69 1.61
C ILE A 43 -5.54 4.18 1.84
N MET A 44 -4.31 3.69 1.71
CA MET A 44 -3.86 2.42 2.28
C MET A 44 -3.12 2.72 3.59
N HIS A 45 -3.58 2.12 4.68
CA HIS A 45 -3.05 2.33 6.01
C HIS A 45 -2.50 1.02 6.57
N ALA A 46 -1.29 1.05 7.12
CA ALA A 46 -0.73 -0.06 7.87
C ALA A 46 -0.74 0.25 9.36
N ASP A 47 -1.24 -0.70 10.14
CA ASP A 47 -1.37 -0.62 11.60
C ASP A 47 -0.67 -1.80 12.29
N ALA A 48 0.66 -1.85 12.19
CA ALA A 48 1.50 -2.88 12.80
C ALA A 48 1.93 -2.48 14.24
N GLY A 49 0.96 -2.16 15.09
CA GLY A 49 1.18 -1.78 16.48
C GLY A 49 1.88 -0.44 16.66
N ALA A 50 3.18 -0.45 16.98
CA ALA A 50 3.97 0.76 17.25
C ALA A 50 4.39 1.50 15.96
N VAL A 51 4.39 0.80 14.83
CA VAL A 51 4.76 1.37 13.54
C VAL A 51 3.49 1.48 12.69
N ARG A 52 3.14 2.71 12.33
CA ARG A 52 2.00 3.02 11.49
C ARG A 52 2.41 3.91 10.35
N TRP A 53 1.85 3.67 9.19
CA TRP A 53 2.02 4.54 8.03
C TRP A 53 0.74 4.60 7.21
N SER A 54 0.59 5.70 6.49
CA SER A 54 -0.50 5.89 5.54
C SER A 54 0.10 6.27 4.20
N LEU A 55 -0.38 5.62 3.15
CA LEU A 55 -0.06 5.94 1.78
C LEU A 55 -1.35 6.40 1.09
N LYS A 56 -1.33 7.62 0.55
CA LYS A 56 -2.36 8.07 -0.37
C LYS A 56 -2.04 7.54 -1.77
N LEU A 57 -3.01 6.87 -2.38
CA LEU A 57 -2.99 6.39 -3.76
C LEU A 57 -3.60 7.45 -4.68
N ASP A 58 -3.34 7.31 -5.98
CA ASP A 58 -3.78 8.28 -6.99
C ASP A 58 -5.20 7.99 -7.47
N SER A 59 -5.65 6.73 -7.44
CA SER A 59 -6.94 6.36 -8.00
C SER A 59 -7.64 5.20 -7.27
N PRO A 60 -8.99 5.11 -7.37
CA PRO A 60 -9.75 3.96 -6.87
C PRO A 60 -9.34 2.63 -7.52
N GLN A 61 -8.89 2.66 -8.78
CA GLN A 61 -8.47 1.46 -9.50
C GLN A 61 -7.23 0.83 -8.88
N GLN A 62 -6.31 1.64 -8.33
CA GLN A 62 -5.16 1.13 -7.60
C GLN A 62 -5.60 0.41 -6.32
N ILE A 63 -6.57 0.95 -5.57
CA ILE A 63 -7.13 0.26 -4.40
C ILE A 63 -7.72 -1.09 -4.79
N ALA A 64 -8.56 -1.12 -5.84
CA ALA A 64 -9.20 -2.34 -6.29
C ALA A 64 -8.16 -3.41 -6.68
N ALA A 65 -7.12 -3.03 -7.43
CA ALA A 65 -6.06 -3.95 -7.83
C ALA A 65 -5.21 -4.45 -6.66
N ILE A 66 -4.92 -3.59 -5.66
CA ILE A 66 -4.22 -4.01 -4.45
C ILE A 66 -5.07 -5.05 -3.71
N ARG A 67 -6.35 -4.76 -3.48
CA ARG A 67 -7.28 -5.66 -2.79
C ARG A 67 -7.39 -7.02 -3.46
N GLU A 68 -7.51 -7.03 -4.78
CA GLU A 68 -7.55 -8.27 -5.58
C GLU A 68 -6.29 -9.13 -5.36
N GLU A 69 -5.10 -8.52 -5.41
CA GLU A 69 -3.85 -9.24 -5.19
C GLU A 69 -3.68 -9.72 -3.74
N LEU A 70 -4.17 -8.95 -2.77
CA LEU A 70 -4.08 -9.28 -1.34
C LEU A 70 -5.18 -10.26 -0.87
N GLY A 71 -6.22 -10.47 -1.68
CA GLY A 71 -7.35 -11.33 -1.35
C GLY A 71 -8.29 -10.77 -0.28
N VAL A 72 -8.44 -9.43 -0.20
CA VAL A 72 -9.23 -8.71 0.82
C VAL A 72 -10.32 -7.82 0.24
#